data_AF-A0A6B1BBU2-F1
#
_entry.id   AF-A0A6B1BBU2-F1
#
_cell.length_a   1.000
_cell.length_b   1.000
_cell.length_c   1.000
_cell.angle_alpha   90.00
_cell.angle_beta   90.00
_cell.angle_gamma   90.00
#
_symmetry.space_group_name_H-M   'P 1'
#
loop_
_entity.id
_entity.type
_entity.pdbx_description
1 polymer ?
#
loop_
_entity_poly.entity_id
_entity_poly.type
_entity_poly.pdbx_seq_one_letter_code
_entity_poly.pdbx_strand_id
1 'polypeptide(L)'
;MLTAGDVASFDTDGFVTVDSLIDPELIEPLRERFERLFCGDFETGISPDEVNWLSGRDDPTLTRQICNGWKADRLIASTVLDARLGEAVATLAGWTGARIIQDNVLWKPPGARSVGFHRDNAYLAWYRPTEMFSCWIALDDTVAGGGTMEMARGSHRWPTGGDQMGEFHAPEDYRATVTAAAGANSAELDIAPVEVPAGGGSFHHGWAWHGSGPNESDRHRRALVLHCASSEAQFDRTGFGEGNGPIYSRYARLADDEMDENHFPILWRRDGYRTPGI
;
A
#
# COMPACT_ATOMS: atom_id res chain seq x y z
N MET A 1 4.36 18.84 -0.35
CA MET A 1 5.13 17.59 -0.14
C MET A 1 5.94 17.26 -1.39
N LEU A 2 5.29 17.18 -2.56
CA LEU A 2 5.96 16.89 -3.83
C LEU A 2 6.46 18.16 -4.53
N THR A 3 7.56 18.04 -5.25
CA THR A 3 8.11 19.03 -6.19
C THR A 3 7.70 18.72 -7.63
N ALA A 4 7.89 19.65 -8.56
CA ALA A 4 7.68 19.38 -9.98
C ALA A 4 8.60 18.28 -10.53
N GLY A 5 9.81 18.14 -9.97
CA GLY A 5 10.73 17.06 -10.32
C GLY A 5 10.23 15.69 -9.86
N ASP A 6 9.53 15.64 -8.73
CA ASP A 6 8.95 14.40 -8.21
C ASP A 6 7.83 13.89 -9.12
N VAL A 7 6.97 14.79 -9.60
CA VAL A 7 5.89 14.45 -10.54
C VAL A 7 6.47 13.92 -11.86
N ALA A 8 7.48 14.58 -12.42
CA ALA A 8 8.11 14.13 -13.65
C ALA A 8 8.81 12.76 -13.51
N SER A 9 9.45 12.52 -12.36
CA SER A 9 10.05 11.22 -12.03
C SER A 9 8.97 10.15 -11.91
N PHE A 10 7.87 10.45 -11.21
CA PHE A 10 6.73 9.54 -11.08
C PHE A 10 6.12 9.16 -12.43
N ASP A 11 5.89 10.12 -13.33
CA ASP A 11 5.36 9.86 -14.66
C ASP A 11 6.27 8.91 -15.47
N THR A 12 7.58 9.08 -15.30
CA THR A 12 8.61 8.30 -16.00
C THR A 12 8.76 6.91 -15.42
N ASP A 13 8.85 6.78 -14.10
CA ASP A 13 9.27 5.55 -13.42
C ASP A 13 8.10 4.77 -12.81
N GLY A 14 6.93 5.39 -12.64
CA GLY A 14 5.76 4.80 -11.99
C GLY A 14 5.79 4.90 -10.47
N PHE A 15 6.85 5.48 -9.91
CA PHE A 15 6.99 5.78 -8.49
C PHE A 15 7.94 6.95 -8.25
N VAL A 16 7.88 7.51 -7.04
CA VAL A 16 8.83 8.52 -6.56
C VAL A 16 9.08 8.35 -5.07
N THR A 17 10.31 8.59 -4.62
CA THR A 17 10.72 8.52 -3.21
C THR A 17 10.77 9.91 -2.57
N VAL A 18 10.44 9.99 -1.28
CA VAL A 18 10.44 11.23 -0.50
C VAL A 18 11.06 10.95 0.86
N ASP A 19 12.08 11.71 1.26
CA ASP A 19 12.84 11.46 2.49
C ASP A 19 12.07 11.78 3.78
N SER A 20 10.98 12.56 3.70
CA SER A 20 10.16 12.94 4.85
C SER A 20 8.69 13.08 4.46
N LEU A 21 7.91 12.06 4.82
CA LEU A 21 6.45 12.01 4.64
C LEU A 21 5.71 12.31 5.95
N ILE A 22 6.28 11.89 7.07
CA ILE A 22 5.70 12.06 8.41
C ILE A 22 6.67 12.80 9.34
N ASP A 23 6.12 13.35 10.42
CA ASP A 23 6.93 13.98 11.46
C ASP A 23 7.81 12.91 12.15
N PRO A 24 9.14 13.14 12.29
CA PRO A 24 10.02 12.22 13.00
C PRO A 24 9.56 11.88 14.43
N GLU A 25 8.84 12.78 15.10
CA GLU A 25 8.30 12.54 16.46
C GLU A 25 7.25 11.42 16.49
N LEU A 26 6.61 11.10 15.37
CA LEU A 26 5.62 10.02 15.27
C LEU A 26 6.24 8.63 15.13
N ILE A 27 7.51 8.52 14.73
CA ILE A 27 8.13 7.25 14.34
C ILE A 27 8.16 6.27 15.50
N GLU A 28 8.67 6.68 16.67
CA GLU A 28 8.78 5.75 17.81
C GLU A 28 7.41 5.35 18.39
N PRO A 29 6.47 6.28 18.61
CA PRO A 29 5.10 5.92 18.98
C PRO A 29 4.41 4.96 18.00
N LEU A 30 4.64 5.12 16.69
CA LEU A 30 4.12 4.22 15.67
C LEU A 30 4.76 2.83 15.75
N ARG A 31 6.07 2.74 15.94
CA ARG A 31 6.81 1.48 16.11
C ARG A 31 6.25 0.63 17.26
N GLU A 32 5.90 1.26 18.38
CA GLU A 32 5.29 0.59 19.54
C GLU A 32 3.91 -0.04 19.21
N ARG A 33 3.18 0.49 18.23
CA ARG A 33 1.87 -0.05 17.85
C ARG A 33 1.97 -1.42 17.20
N PHE A 34 3.07 -1.72 16.52
CA PHE A 34 3.22 -2.96 15.75
C PHE A 34 3.13 -4.19 16.63
N GLU A 35 3.80 -4.21 17.78
CA GLU A 35 3.74 -5.37 18.68
C GLU A 35 2.32 -5.63 19.20
N ARG A 36 1.60 -4.56 19.58
CA ARG A 36 0.22 -4.62 20.06
C ARG A 36 -0.73 -5.13 18.97
N LEU A 37 -0.65 -4.53 17.78
CA LEU A 37 -1.50 -4.91 16.65
C LEU A 37 -1.29 -6.39 16.26
N PHE A 38 -0.05 -6.85 16.18
CA PHE A 38 0.26 -8.24 15.78
C PHE A 38 0.11 -9.28 16.90
N CYS A 39 -0.22 -8.86 18.12
CA CYS A 39 -0.72 -9.75 19.18
C CYS A 39 -2.25 -9.68 19.36
N GLY A 40 -2.95 -8.90 18.52
CA GLY A 40 -4.41 -8.76 18.54
C GLY A 40 -4.94 -7.74 19.55
N ASP A 41 -4.09 -6.89 20.12
CA ASP A 41 -4.49 -5.78 20.97
C ASP A 41 -4.80 -4.54 20.11
N PHE A 42 -6.09 -4.34 19.84
CA PHE A 42 -6.60 -3.23 19.03
C PHE A 42 -7.14 -2.10 19.91
N GLU A 43 -6.50 -0.93 19.87
CA GLU A 43 -6.80 0.23 20.73
C GLU A 43 -8.27 0.69 20.64
N THR A 44 -8.86 0.62 19.44
CA THR A 44 -10.25 1.06 19.23
C THR A 44 -11.29 0.01 19.64
N GLY A 45 -10.86 -1.22 19.93
CA GLY A 45 -11.73 -2.39 20.09
C GLY A 45 -12.35 -2.90 18.78
N ILE A 46 -12.02 -2.29 17.64
CA ILE A 46 -12.45 -2.69 16.30
C ILE A 46 -11.34 -3.51 15.66
N SER A 47 -11.67 -4.70 15.15
CA SER A 47 -10.70 -5.49 14.40
C SER A 47 -10.42 -4.89 13.02
N PRO A 48 -9.17 -4.98 12.53
CA PRO A 48 -8.85 -4.71 11.14
C PRO A 48 -9.66 -5.62 10.20
N ASP A 49 -9.68 -5.27 8.92
CA ASP A 49 -10.45 -6.03 7.93
C ASP A 49 -9.84 -7.39 7.64
N GLU A 50 -8.50 -7.49 7.72
CA GLU A 50 -7.75 -8.72 7.57
C GLU A 50 -6.53 -8.73 8.49
N VAL A 51 -6.23 -9.89 9.07
CA VAL A 51 -5.04 -10.14 9.90
C VAL A 51 -4.35 -11.40 9.37
N ASN A 52 -3.38 -11.18 8.49
CA ASN A 52 -2.69 -12.25 7.74
C ASN A 52 -1.53 -12.87 8.52
N TRP A 53 -1.23 -12.34 9.71
CA TRP A 53 -0.26 -12.92 10.64
C TRP A 53 -0.61 -12.57 12.10
N LEU A 54 -0.50 -13.53 13.00
CA LEU A 54 -0.77 -13.39 14.44
C LEU A 54 0.31 -14.09 15.27
N SER A 55 0.78 -13.40 16.31
CA SER A 55 1.81 -13.92 17.22
C SER A 55 1.36 -15.20 17.93
N GLY A 56 2.25 -16.19 17.99
CA GLY A 56 1.98 -17.50 18.60
C GLY A 56 1.11 -18.44 17.76
N ARG A 57 0.57 -17.98 16.62
CA ARG A 57 -0.23 -18.79 15.67
C ARG A 57 0.56 -19.11 14.41
N ASP A 58 1.15 -18.10 13.79
CA ASP A 58 1.71 -18.20 12.43
C ASP A 58 3.24 -18.30 12.44
N ASP A 59 3.80 -18.73 11.30
CA ASP A 59 5.24 -18.87 11.10
C ASP A 59 5.96 -17.52 11.29
N PRO A 60 6.88 -17.39 12.27
CA PRO A 60 7.56 -16.14 12.57
C PRO A 60 8.50 -15.66 11.45
N THR A 61 8.84 -16.51 10.49
CA THR A 61 9.67 -16.18 9.32
C THR A 61 8.89 -15.48 8.21
N LEU A 62 7.56 -15.38 8.31
CA LEU A 62 6.75 -14.69 7.31
C LEU A 62 6.74 -13.18 7.53
N THR A 63 6.56 -12.44 6.43
CA THR A 63 6.16 -11.03 6.50
C THR A 63 4.80 -10.94 7.16
N ARG A 64 4.67 -10.05 8.14
CA ARG A 64 3.44 -9.84 8.88
C ARG A 64 2.64 -8.72 8.24
N GLN A 65 1.34 -8.91 8.08
CA GLN A 65 0.45 -7.94 7.45
C GLN A 65 -0.90 -7.86 8.17
N ILE A 66 -1.39 -6.63 8.29
CA ILE A 66 -2.76 -6.29 8.64
C ILE A 66 -3.32 -5.38 7.53
N CYS A 67 -4.59 -5.57 7.15
CA CYS A 67 -5.33 -4.67 6.26
C CYS A 67 -6.34 -3.85 7.06
N ASN A 68 -6.42 -2.55 6.80
CA ASN A 68 -7.25 -1.58 7.52
C ASN A 68 -6.91 -1.46 9.01
N GLY A 69 -5.60 -1.34 9.30
CA GLY A 69 -5.08 -1.04 10.62
C GLY A 69 -5.53 0.33 11.15
N TRP A 70 -5.86 1.28 10.27
CA TRP A 70 -6.44 2.57 10.64
C TRP A 70 -7.76 2.44 11.43
N LYS A 71 -8.51 1.35 11.24
CA LYS A 71 -9.74 1.09 12.00
C LYS A 71 -9.45 0.63 13.43
N ALA A 72 -8.27 0.04 13.66
CA ALA A 72 -7.88 -0.63 14.89
C ALA A 72 -7.03 0.23 15.83
N ASP A 73 -6.36 1.27 15.33
CA ASP A 73 -5.47 2.15 16.11
C ASP A 73 -5.55 3.60 15.63
N ARG A 74 -5.75 4.54 16.56
CA ARG A 74 -5.97 5.96 16.24
C ARG A 74 -4.71 6.66 15.77
N LEU A 75 -3.54 6.23 16.22
CA LEU A 75 -2.27 6.81 15.78
C LEU A 75 -1.99 6.40 14.33
N ILE A 76 -2.21 5.12 14.00
CA ILE A 76 -2.16 4.64 12.61
C ILE A 76 -3.14 5.46 11.75
N ALA A 77 -4.40 5.60 12.20
CA ALA A 77 -5.41 6.39 11.50
C ALA A 77 -4.96 7.84 11.25
N SER A 78 -4.52 8.55 12.30
CA SER A 78 -4.09 9.94 12.17
C SER A 78 -2.88 10.13 11.23
N THR A 79 -2.11 9.07 11.01
CA THR A 79 -0.95 9.09 10.11
C THR A 79 -1.38 8.84 8.67
N VAL A 80 -2.09 7.74 8.39
CA VAL A 80 -2.45 7.35 7.01
C VAL A 80 -3.60 8.19 6.44
N LEU A 81 -4.44 8.79 7.28
CA LEU A 81 -5.57 9.64 6.86
C LEU A 81 -5.19 11.13 6.75
N ASP A 82 -3.90 11.47 6.80
CA ASP A 82 -3.42 12.85 6.64
C ASP A 82 -3.81 13.41 5.26
N ALA A 83 -4.45 14.58 5.26
CA ALA A 83 -4.91 15.26 4.05
C ALA A 83 -3.76 15.56 3.06
N ARG A 84 -2.54 15.78 3.57
CA ARG A 84 -1.34 16.04 2.76
C ARG A 84 -0.94 14.82 1.93
N LEU A 85 -1.15 13.60 2.45
CA LEU A 85 -0.92 12.36 1.71
C LEU A 85 -2.00 12.18 0.64
N GLY A 86 -3.26 12.45 0.98
CA GLY A 86 -4.38 12.44 0.03
C GLY A 86 -4.19 13.44 -1.13
N GLU A 87 -3.75 14.66 -0.82
CA GLU A 87 -3.42 15.69 -1.82
C GLU A 87 -2.27 15.26 -2.74
N ALA A 88 -1.19 14.70 -2.17
CA ALA A 88 -0.05 14.21 -2.93
C ALA A 88 -0.48 13.09 -3.89
N VAL A 89 -1.26 12.12 -3.43
CA VAL A 89 -1.78 11.05 -4.27
C VAL A 89 -2.70 11.59 -5.37
N ALA A 90 -3.66 12.46 -5.02
CA ALA A 90 -4.57 13.05 -6.01
C ALA A 90 -3.81 13.86 -7.07
N THR A 91 -2.73 14.52 -6.69
CA THR A 91 -1.85 15.27 -7.60
C THR A 91 -1.16 14.34 -8.59
N LEU A 92 -0.53 13.26 -8.11
CA LEU A 92 0.16 12.27 -8.95
C LEU A 92 -0.80 11.52 -9.88
N ALA A 93 -2.01 11.24 -9.41
CA ALA A 93 -3.02 10.53 -10.19
C ALA A 93 -3.84 11.43 -11.12
N GLY A 94 -3.69 12.76 -11.02
CA GLY A 94 -4.51 13.72 -11.77
C GLY A 94 -5.99 13.76 -11.35
N TRP A 95 -6.32 13.29 -10.15
CA TRP A 95 -7.70 13.22 -9.65
C TRP A 95 -8.21 14.56 -9.10
N THR A 96 -9.54 14.71 -9.03
CA THR A 96 -10.22 15.83 -8.37
C THR A 96 -10.20 15.70 -6.85
N GLY A 97 -9.92 14.50 -6.34
CA GLY A 97 -9.67 14.18 -4.94
C GLY A 97 -9.31 12.72 -4.74
N ALA A 98 -8.90 12.37 -3.53
CA ALA A 98 -8.52 11.02 -3.16
C ALA A 98 -9.28 10.57 -1.90
N ARG A 99 -9.68 9.30 -1.89
CA ARG A 99 -10.21 8.58 -0.73
C ARG A 99 -9.35 7.37 -0.42
N ILE A 100 -9.25 7.01 0.85
CA ILE A 100 -8.63 5.74 1.24
C ILE A 100 -9.51 4.58 0.78
N ILE A 101 -8.87 3.54 0.24
CA ILE A 101 -9.47 2.25 -0.07
C ILE A 101 -9.05 1.22 0.97
N GLN A 102 -7.77 1.21 1.29
CA GLN A 102 -7.18 0.30 2.26
C GLN A 102 -5.94 0.96 2.88
N ASP A 103 -5.59 0.62 4.12
CA ASP A 103 -4.20 0.74 4.59
C ASP A 103 -3.60 -0.62 4.91
N ASN A 104 -2.27 -0.71 4.88
CA ASN A 104 -1.55 -1.86 5.39
C ASN A 104 -0.56 -1.49 6.47
N VAL A 105 -0.51 -2.33 7.50
CA VAL A 105 0.56 -2.34 8.50
C VAL A 105 1.45 -3.53 8.17
N LEU A 106 2.69 -3.28 7.74
CA LEU A 106 3.61 -4.29 7.22
C LEU A 106 4.87 -4.41 8.07
N TRP A 107 5.17 -5.61 8.55
CA TRP A 107 6.33 -5.87 9.39
C TRP A 107 7.18 -7.02 8.88
N LYS A 108 8.43 -6.71 8.54
CA LYS A 108 9.48 -7.70 8.31
C LYS A 108 10.44 -7.74 9.51
N PRO A 109 10.34 -8.72 10.41
CA PRO A 109 11.41 -8.98 11.38
C PRO A 109 12.71 -9.43 10.68
N PRO A 110 13.85 -9.42 11.38
CA PRO A 110 15.09 -10.03 10.90
C PRO A 110 14.86 -11.47 10.40
N GLY A 111 15.37 -11.80 9.22
CA GLY A 111 15.19 -13.10 8.58
C GLY A 111 13.82 -13.34 7.94
N ALA A 112 12.93 -12.33 7.91
CA ALA A 112 11.63 -12.47 7.27
C ALA A 112 11.76 -12.73 5.76
N ARG A 113 10.92 -13.63 5.24
CA ARG A 113 10.89 -14.03 3.83
C ARG A 113 10.33 -12.94 2.93
N SER A 114 10.55 -13.10 1.62
CA SER A 114 10.16 -12.17 0.57
C SER A 114 8.63 -12.04 0.41
N VAL A 115 8.23 -10.96 -0.26
CA VAL A 115 6.91 -10.76 -0.84
C VAL A 115 7.09 -10.76 -2.36
N GLY A 116 6.31 -11.57 -3.05
CA GLY A 116 6.35 -11.70 -4.50
C GLY A 116 6.07 -10.37 -5.21
N PHE A 117 6.69 -10.17 -6.36
CA PHE A 117 6.36 -9.06 -7.22
C PHE A 117 4.91 -9.16 -7.69
N HIS A 118 4.17 -8.06 -7.57
CA HIS A 118 2.76 -7.94 -7.91
C HIS A 118 2.43 -6.51 -8.35
N ARG A 119 1.16 -6.30 -8.72
CA ARG A 119 0.55 -5.01 -9.03
C ARG A 119 -0.67 -4.83 -8.15
N ASP A 120 -0.80 -3.70 -7.46
CA ASP A 120 -1.92 -3.45 -6.55
C ASP A 120 -3.26 -3.56 -7.30
N ASN A 121 -3.34 -2.96 -8.50
CA ASN A 121 -4.56 -2.94 -9.31
C ASN A 121 -5.05 -4.33 -9.74
N ALA A 122 -4.19 -5.35 -9.73
CA ALA A 122 -4.57 -6.72 -10.08
C ALA A 122 -5.59 -7.33 -9.09
N TYR A 123 -5.70 -6.77 -7.89
CA TYR A 123 -6.59 -7.28 -6.83
C TYR A 123 -7.93 -6.53 -6.74
N LEU A 124 -8.16 -5.49 -7.54
CA LEU A 124 -9.16 -4.45 -7.26
C LEU A 124 -10.40 -4.48 -8.16
N ALA A 125 -10.90 -5.67 -8.48
CA ALA A 125 -12.05 -5.84 -9.38
C ALA A 125 -13.37 -5.27 -8.81
N TRP A 126 -13.44 -4.94 -7.52
CA TRP A 126 -14.69 -4.60 -6.81
C TRP A 126 -15.03 -3.11 -6.78
N TYR A 127 -14.23 -2.24 -7.42
CA TYR A 127 -14.56 -0.83 -7.58
C TYR A 127 -14.11 -0.27 -8.93
N ARG A 128 -14.75 0.84 -9.32
CA ARG A 128 -14.49 1.56 -10.57
C ARG A 128 -14.33 3.08 -10.35
N PRO A 129 -13.47 3.76 -11.13
CA PRO A 129 -12.47 3.16 -12.02
C PRO A 129 -11.44 2.34 -11.23
N THR A 130 -10.98 1.22 -11.80
CA THR A 130 -10.01 0.31 -11.16
C THR A 130 -8.60 0.89 -11.22
N GLU A 131 -8.39 1.94 -10.43
CA GLU A 131 -7.13 2.65 -10.31
C GLU A 131 -6.81 2.89 -8.84
N MET A 132 -5.62 2.48 -8.43
CA MET A 132 -5.05 2.68 -7.11
C MET A 132 -3.71 3.39 -7.23
N PHE A 133 -3.47 4.27 -6.26
CA PHE A 133 -2.17 4.90 -6.04
C PHE A 133 -1.86 4.77 -4.56
N SER A 134 -0.61 4.43 -4.27
CA SER A 134 -0.20 3.99 -2.95
C SER A 134 0.89 4.90 -2.40
N CYS A 135 0.85 5.17 -1.10
CA CYS A 135 1.90 5.86 -0.36
C CYS A 135 2.45 4.89 0.69
N TRP A 136 3.69 4.47 0.51
CA TRP A 136 4.41 3.59 1.41
C TRP A 136 5.32 4.41 2.31
N ILE A 137 5.17 4.29 3.63
CA ILE A 137 5.88 5.09 4.64
C ILE A 137 6.76 4.17 5.48
N ALA A 138 8.06 4.40 5.45
CA ALA A 138 9.04 3.66 6.25
C ALA A 138 9.03 4.16 7.70
N LEU A 139 8.97 3.23 8.65
CA LEU A 139 9.19 3.53 10.08
C LEU A 139 10.59 3.15 10.54
N ASP A 140 11.40 2.56 9.68
CA ASP A 140 12.80 2.19 9.92
C ASP A 140 13.62 2.65 8.71
N ASP A 141 14.91 2.91 8.90
CA ASP A 141 15.81 3.18 7.76
C ASP A 141 15.81 1.96 6.83
N THR A 142 15.70 2.22 5.53
CA THR A 142 15.59 1.16 4.53
C THR A 142 16.86 1.02 3.72
N VAL A 143 17.22 -0.23 3.45
CA VAL A 143 18.38 -0.60 2.63
C VAL A 143 18.00 -1.79 1.76
N ALA A 144 18.66 -1.96 0.62
CA ALA A 144 18.35 -3.01 -0.36
C ALA A 144 18.30 -4.44 0.25
N GLY A 145 19.24 -4.78 1.15
CA GLY A 145 19.26 -6.08 1.86
C GLY A 145 18.33 -6.18 3.08
N GLY A 146 17.66 -5.09 3.46
CA GLY A 146 16.79 -5.01 4.65
C GLY A 146 15.34 -5.41 4.38
N GLY A 147 15.07 -6.07 3.24
CA GLY A 147 13.72 -6.36 2.79
C GLY A 147 12.90 -5.09 2.55
N THR A 148 13.53 -4.06 1.99
CA THR A 148 12.81 -2.87 1.50
C THR A 148 11.93 -3.21 0.30
N MET A 149 11.07 -2.28 -0.08
CA MET A 149 10.28 -2.40 -1.32
C MET A 149 11.19 -2.22 -2.53
N GLU A 150 10.94 -3.00 -3.57
CA GLU A 150 11.60 -2.92 -4.86
C GLU A 150 10.56 -2.58 -5.93
N MET A 151 10.92 -1.71 -6.86
CA MET A 151 10.05 -1.21 -7.92
C MET A 151 10.69 -1.48 -9.28
N ALA A 152 9.93 -1.99 -10.24
CA ALA A 152 10.38 -2.07 -11.63
C ALA A 152 10.07 -0.73 -12.35
N ARG A 153 11.11 0.03 -12.72
CA ARG A 153 10.96 1.36 -13.32
C ARG A 153 10.18 1.30 -14.63
N GLY A 154 9.21 2.21 -14.77
CA GLY A 154 8.39 2.37 -15.98
C GLY A 154 7.40 1.24 -16.23
N SER A 155 7.32 0.26 -15.35
CA SER A 155 6.49 -0.95 -15.52
C SER A 155 4.99 -0.68 -15.38
N HIS A 156 4.60 0.47 -14.84
CA HIS A 156 3.21 0.94 -14.81
C HIS A 156 2.60 1.14 -16.19
N ARG A 157 3.44 1.32 -17.22
CA ARG A 157 3.00 1.45 -18.62
C ARG A 157 2.94 0.12 -19.36
N TRP A 158 3.33 -0.99 -18.73
CA TRP A 158 3.23 -2.30 -19.36
C TRP A 158 1.76 -2.74 -19.45
N PRO A 159 1.38 -3.47 -20.50
CA PRO A 159 0.04 -4.05 -20.65
C PRO A 159 -0.46 -4.73 -19.36
N THR A 160 -1.74 -4.51 -19.05
CA THR A 160 -2.38 -4.91 -17.77
C THR A 160 -3.18 -6.21 -17.86
N GLY A 161 -3.29 -6.80 -19.06
CA GLY A 161 -4.03 -8.04 -19.28
C GLY A 161 -3.12 -9.26 -19.43
N GLY A 162 -3.47 -10.35 -18.75
CA GLY A 162 -2.80 -11.66 -18.90
C GLY A 162 -1.65 -11.93 -17.93
N ASP A 163 -1.54 -11.16 -16.85
CA ASP A 163 -0.56 -11.43 -15.81
C ASP A 163 -0.74 -12.80 -15.19
N GLN A 164 0.38 -13.49 -14.98
CA GLN A 164 0.40 -14.63 -14.09
C GLN A 164 0.35 -14.14 -12.66
N MET A 165 -0.72 -14.48 -11.95
CA MET A 165 -0.81 -14.23 -10.52
C MET A 165 0.13 -15.23 -9.81
N GLY A 166 1.24 -14.73 -9.28
CA GLY A 166 2.21 -15.54 -8.53
C GLY A 166 1.82 -15.71 -7.06
N GLU A 167 2.62 -16.50 -6.34
CA GLU A 167 2.51 -16.59 -4.88
C GLU A 167 2.93 -15.29 -4.22
N PHE A 168 2.03 -14.70 -3.44
CA PHE A 168 2.26 -13.41 -2.79
C PHE A 168 3.21 -13.51 -1.58
N HIS A 169 3.03 -14.54 -0.74
CA HIS A 169 3.81 -14.72 0.48
C HIS A 169 4.91 -15.76 0.30
N ALA A 170 6.17 -15.32 0.44
CA ALA A 170 7.36 -16.16 0.42
C ALA A 170 7.48 -17.13 -0.79
N PRO A 171 7.32 -16.64 -2.03
CA PRO A 171 7.56 -17.46 -3.23
C PRO A 171 9.03 -17.91 -3.31
N GLU A 172 9.28 -19.03 -3.99
CA GLU A 172 10.63 -19.54 -4.26
C GLU A 172 11.50 -18.53 -5.03
N ASP A 173 10.94 -17.93 -6.08
CA ASP A 173 11.49 -16.77 -6.78
C ASP A 173 10.49 -15.61 -6.75
N TYR A 174 10.77 -14.63 -5.89
CA TYR A 174 9.90 -13.48 -5.72
C TYR A 174 9.90 -12.51 -6.90
N ARG A 175 10.84 -12.65 -7.86
CA ARG A 175 10.92 -11.84 -9.08
C ARG A 175 10.41 -12.58 -10.32
N ALA A 176 9.92 -13.82 -10.19
CA ALA A 176 9.49 -14.64 -11.32
C ALA A 176 8.39 -13.97 -12.16
N THR A 177 7.36 -13.42 -11.50
CA THR A 177 6.22 -12.77 -12.15
C THR A 177 6.62 -11.53 -12.95
N VAL A 178 7.42 -10.64 -12.36
CA VAL A 178 7.90 -9.43 -13.05
C VAL A 178 8.88 -9.77 -14.17
N THR A 179 9.71 -10.81 -14.01
CA THR A 179 10.62 -11.28 -15.06
C THR A 179 9.85 -11.83 -16.26
N ALA A 180 8.80 -12.64 -16.00
CA ALA A 180 7.91 -13.12 -17.05
C ALA A 180 7.18 -11.97 -17.75
N ALA A 181 6.69 -10.98 -17.00
CA ALA A 181 6.04 -9.80 -17.55
C ALA A 181 7.00 -8.96 -18.42
N ALA A 182 8.23 -8.72 -17.97
CA ALA A 182 9.24 -8.02 -18.75
C ALA A 182 9.55 -8.75 -20.06
N GLY A 183 9.74 -10.08 -19.99
CA GLY A 183 9.98 -10.93 -21.15
C GLY A 183 8.83 -10.91 -22.17
N ALA A 184 7.58 -11.02 -21.69
CA ALA A 184 6.39 -10.92 -22.55
C ALA A 184 6.27 -9.57 -23.27
N ASN A 185 6.79 -8.51 -22.66
CA ASN A 185 6.77 -7.15 -23.21
C ASN A 185 8.05 -6.76 -23.96
N SER A 186 9.03 -7.68 -24.08
CA SER A 186 10.37 -7.37 -24.62
C SER A 186 11.00 -6.13 -23.96
N ALA A 187 10.70 -5.93 -22.67
CA ALA A 187 11.18 -4.82 -21.88
C ALA A 187 12.46 -5.19 -21.14
N GLU A 188 13.38 -4.24 -21.00
CA GLU A 188 14.49 -4.36 -20.07
C GLU A 188 13.96 -4.21 -18.64
N LEU A 189 14.32 -5.15 -17.77
CA LEU A 189 13.89 -5.15 -16.38
C LEU A 189 14.89 -4.34 -15.53
N ASP A 190 14.52 -3.10 -15.21
CA ASP A 190 15.26 -2.24 -14.28
C ASP A 190 14.53 -2.20 -12.92
N ILE A 191 15.12 -2.85 -11.91
CA ILE A 191 14.57 -2.92 -10.55
C ILE A 191 15.36 -1.99 -9.63
N ALA A 192 14.66 -1.06 -8.99
CA ALA A 192 15.22 -0.13 -8.03
C ALA A 192 14.71 -0.41 -6.61
N PRO A 193 15.60 -0.50 -5.60
CA PRO A 193 15.18 -0.53 -4.20
C PRO A 193 14.71 0.85 -3.76
N VAL A 194 13.74 0.89 -2.85
CA VAL A 194 13.31 2.11 -2.15
C VAL A 194 14.18 2.27 -0.90
N GLU A 195 15.20 3.12 -0.97
CA GLU A 195 16.11 3.41 0.15
C GLU A 195 15.90 4.84 0.63
N VAL A 196 15.30 4.96 1.81
CA VAL A 196 14.86 6.19 2.48
C VAL A 196 15.12 6.10 3.98
N PRO A 197 15.34 7.23 4.67
CA PRO A 197 15.40 7.26 6.13
C PRO A 197 14.02 6.94 6.75
N ALA A 198 14.01 6.59 8.03
CA ALA A 198 12.77 6.47 8.79
C ALA A 198 11.95 7.78 8.73
N GLY A 199 10.65 7.66 8.47
CA GLY A 199 9.75 8.78 8.21
C GLY A 199 9.67 9.19 6.74
N GLY A 200 10.58 8.71 5.89
CA GLY A 200 10.50 8.80 4.44
C GLY A 200 9.67 7.68 3.82
N GLY A 201 9.63 7.61 2.49
CA GLY A 201 8.85 6.60 1.80
C GLY A 201 8.74 6.81 0.30
N SER A 202 7.69 6.27 -0.31
CA SER A 202 7.44 6.38 -1.74
C SER A 202 5.96 6.52 -2.06
N PHE A 203 5.66 7.20 -3.16
CA PHE A 203 4.38 7.08 -3.86
C PHE A 203 4.56 6.21 -5.09
N HIS A 204 3.62 5.30 -5.37
CA HIS A 204 3.67 4.43 -6.54
C HIS A 204 2.31 4.23 -7.19
N HIS A 205 2.33 4.04 -8.51
CA HIS A 205 1.17 3.73 -9.32
C HIS A 205 0.75 2.26 -9.08
N GLY A 206 -0.55 1.99 -8.97
CA GLY A 206 -1.05 0.62 -8.75
C GLY A 206 -0.79 -0.38 -9.88
N TRP A 207 -0.30 0.06 -11.05
CA TRP A 207 0.18 -0.81 -12.13
C TRP A 207 1.69 -0.98 -12.14
N ALA A 208 2.43 -0.27 -11.30
CA ALA A 208 3.86 -0.49 -11.14
C ALA A 208 4.09 -1.85 -10.48
N TRP A 209 4.90 -2.68 -11.15
CA TRP A 209 5.37 -3.93 -10.58
C TRP A 209 6.28 -3.65 -9.41
N HIS A 210 5.93 -4.20 -8.26
CA HIS A 210 6.70 -4.04 -7.04
C HIS A 210 6.63 -5.28 -6.17
N GLY A 211 7.67 -5.48 -5.37
CA GLY A 211 7.81 -6.60 -4.46
C GLY A 211 8.77 -6.26 -3.35
N SER A 212 9.21 -7.25 -2.59
CA SER A 212 10.18 -7.00 -1.52
C SER A 212 10.96 -8.26 -1.21
N GLY A 213 12.28 -8.22 -1.37
CA GLY A 213 13.19 -9.32 -1.05
C GLY A 213 13.17 -9.72 0.44
N PRO A 214 13.85 -10.82 0.82
CA PRO A 214 13.97 -11.19 2.24
C PRO A 214 14.63 -10.07 3.06
N ASN A 215 14.36 -10.03 4.36
CA ASN A 215 15.09 -9.17 5.28
C ASN A 215 16.32 -9.93 5.79
N GLU A 216 17.47 -9.68 5.18
CA GLU A 216 18.74 -10.33 5.53
C GLU A 216 19.51 -9.55 6.61
N SER A 217 18.96 -8.42 7.07
CA SER A 217 19.54 -7.61 8.14
C SER A 217 19.20 -8.14 9.53
N ASP A 218 19.86 -7.58 10.53
CA ASP A 218 19.58 -7.79 11.95
C ASP A 218 18.53 -6.80 12.52
N ARG A 219 17.92 -5.98 11.65
CA ARG A 219 16.95 -4.95 12.04
C ARG A 219 15.54 -5.26 11.56
N HIS A 220 14.55 -4.73 12.27
CA HIS A 220 13.18 -4.74 11.80
C HIS A 220 12.99 -3.75 10.64
N ARG A 221 12.09 -4.09 9.72
CA ARG A 221 11.56 -3.17 8.71
C ARG A 221 10.04 -3.08 8.85
N ARG A 222 9.57 -1.95 9.35
CA ARG A 222 8.15 -1.64 9.54
C ARG A 222 7.72 -0.55 8.57
N ALA A 223 6.51 -0.68 8.06
CA ALA A 223 5.94 0.30 7.16
C ALA A 223 4.42 0.40 7.31
N LEU A 224 3.91 1.59 7.04
CA LEU A 224 2.50 1.83 6.77
C LEU A 224 2.33 2.01 5.27
N VAL A 225 1.21 1.57 4.72
CA VAL A 225 0.88 1.80 3.32
C VAL A 225 -0.52 2.38 3.25
N LEU A 226 -0.67 3.58 2.70
CA LEU A 226 -1.96 4.15 2.35
C LEU A 226 -2.25 3.78 0.89
N HIS A 227 -3.38 3.14 0.64
CA HIS A 227 -3.88 2.90 -0.71
C HIS A 227 -5.10 3.79 -0.98
N CYS A 228 -5.02 4.59 -2.03
CA CYS A 228 -6.07 5.53 -2.41
C CYS A 228 -6.65 5.21 -3.79
N ALA A 229 -7.92 5.59 -3.96
CA ALA A 229 -8.59 5.73 -5.24
C ALA A 229 -9.12 7.16 -5.40
N SER A 230 -9.60 7.48 -6.61
CA SER A 230 -10.32 8.73 -6.85
C SER A 230 -11.45 8.92 -5.84
N SER A 231 -11.66 10.15 -5.38
CA SER A 231 -12.82 10.50 -4.56
C SER A 231 -14.16 10.26 -5.26
N GLU A 232 -14.15 10.01 -6.57
CA GLU A 232 -15.33 9.67 -7.38
C GLU A 232 -15.52 8.16 -7.55
N ALA A 233 -14.67 7.33 -6.95
CA ALA A 233 -14.76 5.88 -7.03
C ALA A 233 -16.09 5.37 -6.47
N GLN A 234 -16.63 4.35 -7.14
CA GLN A 234 -17.86 3.66 -6.80
C GLN A 234 -17.62 2.16 -6.74
N PHE A 235 -18.43 1.45 -5.96
CA PHE A 235 -18.43 0.00 -6.00
C PHE A 235 -18.72 -0.52 -7.41
N ASP A 236 -18.04 -1.60 -7.77
CA ASP A 236 -18.36 -2.41 -8.91
C ASP A 236 -18.79 -3.79 -8.46
N ARG A 237 -20.10 -4.00 -8.49
CA ARG A 237 -20.73 -5.23 -8.00
C ARG A 237 -20.31 -6.46 -8.79
N THR A 238 -19.86 -6.31 -10.03
CA THR A 238 -19.44 -7.46 -10.84
C THR A 238 -18.18 -8.13 -10.30
N GLY A 239 -17.29 -7.38 -9.64
CA GLY A 239 -16.06 -7.91 -9.05
C GLY A 239 -16.15 -8.27 -7.58
N PHE A 240 -17.34 -8.27 -6.96
CA PHE A 240 -17.49 -8.65 -5.55
C PHE A 240 -17.08 -10.09 -5.25
N GLY A 241 -17.06 -10.97 -6.27
CA GLY A 241 -16.62 -12.35 -6.12
C GLY A 241 -15.13 -12.58 -6.40
N GLU A 242 -14.38 -11.55 -6.79
CA GLU A 242 -13.02 -11.67 -7.30
C GLU A 242 -11.99 -11.03 -6.34
N GLY A 243 -10.81 -11.65 -6.23
CA GLY A 243 -9.73 -11.11 -5.39
C GLY A 243 -10.15 -10.83 -3.96
N ASN A 244 -9.92 -9.60 -3.49
CA ASN A 244 -10.38 -9.13 -2.18
C ASN A 244 -11.80 -8.52 -2.18
N GLY A 245 -12.52 -8.58 -3.31
CA GLY A 245 -13.91 -8.13 -3.43
C GLY A 245 -14.86 -8.70 -2.39
N PRO A 246 -14.78 -10.00 -2.01
CA PRO A 246 -15.67 -10.55 -0.99
C PRO A 246 -15.54 -9.86 0.37
N ILE A 247 -14.34 -9.40 0.71
CA ILE A 247 -14.06 -8.67 1.96
C ILE A 247 -14.77 -7.31 1.91
N TYR A 248 -14.56 -6.54 0.83
CA TYR A 248 -15.03 -5.16 0.74
C TYR A 248 -16.50 -5.00 0.37
N SER A 249 -17.09 -6.02 -0.26
CA SER A 249 -18.52 -6.04 -0.59
C SER A 249 -19.44 -5.86 0.62
N ARG A 250 -18.97 -6.19 1.85
CA ARG A 250 -19.74 -5.99 3.10
C ARG A 250 -20.04 -4.52 3.40
N TYR A 251 -19.27 -3.60 2.83
CA TYR A 251 -19.44 -2.16 3.01
C TYR A 251 -20.38 -1.56 1.95
N ALA A 252 -20.75 -2.31 0.93
CA ALA A 252 -21.67 -1.84 -0.10
C ALA A 252 -23.10 -1.83 0.45
N ARG A 253 -23.77 -0.69 0.30
CA ARG A 253 -25.20 -0.56 0.61
C ARG A 253 -26.01 -1.32 -0.45
N LEU A 254 -27.23 -1.74 -0.12
CA LEU A 254 -28.11 -2.38 -1.10
C LEU A 254 -28.70 -1.39 -2.11
N ALA A 255 -28.73 -0.09 -1.78
CA ALA A 255 -29.48 0.93 -2.53
C ALA A 255 -28.70 1.52 -3.71
N ASP A 256 -27.38 1.55 -3.66
CA ASP A 256 -26.52 2.28 -4.59
C ASP A 256 -25.10 1.71 -4.60
N ASP A 257 -24.25 2.26 -5.48
CA ASP A 257 -22.84 1.90 -5.63
C ASP A 257 -21.91 2.92 -4.95
N GLU A 258 -22.44 3.85 -4.14
CA GLU A 258 -21.59 4.82 -3.45
C GLU A 258 -20.76 4.13 -2.36
N MET A 259 -19.50 4.56 -2.20
CA MET A 259 -18.70 4.13 -1.06
C MET A 259 -18.89 5.09 0.11
N ASP A 260 -19.39 4.55 1.22
CA ASP A 260 -19.67 5.30 2.44
C ASP A 260 -18.39 5.84 3.08
N GLU A 261 -18.36 7.13 3.39
CA GLU A 261 -17.19 7.81 3.94
C GLU A 261 -16.83 7.34 5.36
N ASN A 262 -17.71 6.63 6.07
CA ASN A 262 -17.35 5.97 7.34
C ASN A 262 -16.36 4.81 7.14
N HIS A 263 -16.28 4.27 5.92
CA HIS A 263 -15.42 3.13 5.59
C HIS A 263 -14.35 3.49 4.55
N PHE A 264 -14.62 4.50 3.71
CA PHE A 264 -13.74 4.98 2.66
C PHE A 264 -13.68 6.51 2.67
N PRO A 265 -13.20 7.13 3.77
CA PRO A 265 -13.22 8.57 3.90
C PRO A 265 -12.40 9.26 2.82
N ILE A 266 -12.90 10.42 2.40
CA ILE A 266 -12.24 11.32 1.47
C ILE A 266 -11.18 12.11 2.23
N LEU A 267 -9.91 11.89 1.90
CA LEU A 267 -8.79 12.52 2.58
C LEU A 267 -8.57 13.95 2.11
N TRP A 268 -8.84 14.21 0.83
CA TRP A 268 -8.66 15.50 0.20
C TRP A 268 -9.44 15.61 -1.11
N ARG A 269 -10.01 16.78 -1.39
CA ARG A 269 -10.58 17.18 -2.68
C ARG A 269 -10.18 18.61 -3.02
N ARG A 270 -10.09 18.90 -4.32
CA ARG A 270 -9.70 20.21 -4.87
C ARG A 270 -10.63 21.35 -4.45
N ASP A 271 -11.89 21.06 -4.13
CA ASP A 271 -12.87 22.03 -3.64
C ASP A 271 -12.74 22.32 -2.13
N GLY A 272 -11.76 21.71 -1.45
CA GLY A 272 -11.53 21.84 -0.02
C GLY A 272 -12.30 20.83 0.83
N TYR A 273 -13.07 19.92 0.22
CA TYR A 273 -13.76 18.88 0.97
C TYR A 273 -12.80 17.81 1.50
N ARG A 274 -13.01 17.42 2.75
CA ARG A 274 -12.44 16.27 3.44
C ARG A 274 -13.52 15.72 4.34
N THR A 275 -13.61 14.39 4.49
CA THR A 275 -14.61 13.79 5.39
C THR A 275 -14.43 14.39 6.80
N PRO A 276 -15.49 14.98 7.39
CA PRO A 276 -15.39 15.58 8.71
C PRO A 276 -15.12 14.53 9.79
N GLY A 277 -14.20 14.83 10.72
CA GLY A 277 -13.97 14.00 11.91
C GLY A 277 -12.99 12.84 11.73
N ILE A 278 -12.31 12.73 10.58
CA ILE A 278 -11.19 11.81 10.36
C ILE A 278 -9.84 12.43 10.68
#